data_AF-A0A845RRE3-F1
#
_entry.id   AF-A0A845RRE3-F1
#
_cell.length_a   1.000
_cell.length_b   1.000
_cell.length_c   1.000
_cell.angle_alpha   90.00
_cell.angle_beta   90.00
_cell.angle_gamma   90.00
#
_symmetry.space_group_name_H-M   'P 1'
#
loop_
_entity.id
_entity.type
_entity.pdbx_description
1 polymer ?
#
loop_
_entity_poly.entity_id
_entity_poly.type
_entity_poly.pdbx_seq_one_letter_code
_entity_poly.pdbx_strand_id
1 'polypeptide(L)'
;MKKRLFLLFMTLVLNLILVNNVFATMISADGYKIYTGWNADYGLKSFRIETSYDGNQYTQSNIQYVDGHQYIAYMINNYNPEIVTGQASMQNLRLINSSGSTVSTLTTGNFYPGWLYSYLFPINTVIFKSMYSYSWLQGPAGNYTANVTTIYTNPDYGIAGTYSCSSSTF
;
A
#
# COMPACT_ATOMS: atom_id res chain seq x y z
N MET A 1 23.70 -48.45 10.81
CA MET A 1 23.37 -47.34 9.88
C MET A 1 21.97 -46.76 10.10
N LYS A 2 20.89 -47.56 10.11
CA LYS A 2 19.49 -47.07 10.19
C LYS A 2 19.19 -46.10 11.35
N LYS A 3 19.71 -46.37 12.56
CA LYS A 3 19.51 -45.50 13.75
C LYS A 3 20.17 -44.12 13.64
N ARG A 4 21.34 -44.03 12.99
CA ARG A 4 22.07 -42.77 12.79
C ARG A 4 21.38 -41.88 11.75
N LEU A 5 20.81 -42.49 10.71
CA LEU A 5 20.04 -41.78 9.69
C LEU A 5 18.74 -41.20 10.28
N PHE A 6 18.06 -41.97 11.14
CA PHE A 6 16.86 -41.52 11.85
C PHE A 6 17.13 -40.32 12.77
N LEU A 7 18.25 -40.35 13.50
CA LEU A 7 18.69 -39.23 14.33
C LEU A 7 18.94 -37.97 13.49
N LEU A 8 19.71 -38.08 12.40
CA LEU A 8 19.96 -36.96 11.47
C LEU A 8 18.66 -36.38 10.89
N PHE A 9 17.73 -37.23 10.50
CA PHE A 9 16.43 -36.80 9.98
C PHE A 9 15.60 -36.09 11.05
N MET A 10 15.58 -36.61 12.28
CA MET A 10 14.92 -35.97 13.41
C MET A 10 15.56 -34.62 13.76
N THR A 11 16.88 -34.48 13.72
CA THR A 11 17.53 -33.18 13.97
C THR A 11 17.20 -32.18 12.86
N LEU A 12 17.12 -32.61 11.60
CA LEU A 12 16.75 -31.75 10.48
C LEU A 12 15.29 -31.25 10.62
N VAL A 13 14.37 -32.16 10.90
CA VAL A 13 12.95 -31.84 11.13
C VAL A 13 12.78 -30.94 12.35
N LEU A 14 13.49 -31.22 13.44
CA LEU A 14 13.45 -30.39 14.65
C LEU A 14 14.00 -28.98 14.39
N ASN A 15 15.09 -28.85 13.62
CA ASN A 15 15.58 -27.54 13.20
C ASN A 15 14.53 -26.81 12.34
N LEU A 16 13.90 -27.47 11.37
CA LEU A 16 12.82 -26.88 10.56
C LEU A 16 11.61 -26.39 11.38
N ILE A 17 11.28 -27.08 12.48
CA ILE A 17 10.18 -26.69 13.37
C ILE A 17 10.60 -25.56 14.33
N LEU A 18 11.88 -25.50 14.72
CA LEU A 18 12.42 -24.53 15.66
C LEU A 18 12.95 -23.23 15.02
N VAL A 19 13.14 -23.17 13.70
CA VAL A 19 13.35 -21.88 13.03
C VAL A 19 12.02 -21.13 13.10
N ASN A 20 11.99 -20.07 13.90
CA ASN A 20 10.86 -19.17 14.08
C ASN A 20 10.14 -18.92 12.75
N ASN A 21 8.94 -19.46 12.60
CA ASN A 21 8.07 -19.13 11.47
C ASN A 21 7.78 -17.63 11.55
N VAL A 22 8.37 -16.85 10.66
CA VAL A 22 8.04 -15.43 10.54
C VAL A 22 6.74 -15.37 9.73
N PHE A 23 5.62 -15.26 10.44
CA PHE A 23 4.34 -15.04 9.78
C PHE A 23 4.28 -13.59 9.29
N ALA A 24 4.03 -13.44 8.00
CA ALA A 24 3.68 -12.14 7.43
C ALA A 24 2.25 -11.80 7.85
N THR A 25 2.06 -10.61 8.42
CA THR A 25 0.73 -10.02 8.61
C THR A 25 0.53 -8.96 7.55
N MET A 26 -0.62 -8.97 6.88
CA MET A 26 -0.95 -7.91 5.92
C MET A 26 -1.15 -6.58 6.66
N ILE A 27 -0.57 -5.50 6.14
CA ILE A 27 -0.85 -4.13 6.56
C ILE A 27 -1.44 -3.39 5.38
N SER A 28 -2.68 -2.92 5.52
CA SER A 28 -3.40 -2.22 4.45
C SER A 28 -3.80 -0.81 4.86
N ALA A 29 -3.71 0.15 3.94
CA ALA A 29 -4.11 1.54 4.14
C ALA A 29 -5.03 1.98 2.99
N ASP A 30 -6.32 1.78 3.20
CA ASP A 30 -7.35 2.13 2.23
C ASP A 30 -8.04 3.43 2.61
N GLY A 31 -8.38 4.24 1.62
CA GLY A 31 -9.15 5.46 1.86
C GLY A 31 -9.44 6.24 0.60
N TYR A 32 -10.34 7.20 0.73
CA TYR A 32 -10.73 8.05 -0.38
C TYR A 32 -10.74 9.52 0.00
N LYS A 33 -10.66 10.37 -1.01
CA LYS A 33 -10.96 11.79 -0.90
C LYS A 33 -11.86 12.23 -2.04
N ILE A 34 -12.82 13.09 -1.71
CA ILE A 34 -13.66 13.75 -2.70
C ILE A 34 -13.02 15.07 -3.08
N TYR A 35 -12.79 15.25 -4.37
CA TYR A 35 -12.29 16.48 -4.96
C TYR A 35 -13.39 17.12 -5.78
N THR A 36 -13.66 18.40 -5.55
CA THR A 36 -14.68 19.16 -6.27
C THR A 36 -14.02 20.29 -7.04
N GLY A 37 -14.43 20.46 -8.30
CA GLY A 37 -13.92 21.53 -9.16
C GLY A 37 -14.95 21.92 -10.21
N TRP A 38 -14.67 23.01 -10.91
CA TRP A 38 -15.57 23.57 -11.92
C TRP A 38 -14.89 23.57 -13.29
N ASN A 39 -15.66 23.21 -14.31
CA ASN A 39 -15.26 23.26 -15.71
C ASN A 39 -16.31 24.05 -16.53
N ALA A 40 -15.88 24.77 -17.56
CA ALA A 40 -16.77 25.61 -18.36
C ALA A 40 -17.81 24.83 -19.18
N ASP A 41 -17.46 23.63 -19.64
CA ASP A 41 -18.29 22.80 -20.50
C ASP A 41 -19.23 21.89 -19.67
N TYR A 42 -18.79 21.45 -18.48
CA TYR A 42 -19.50 20.43 -17.68
C TYR A 42 -19.93 20.90 -16.28
N GLY A 43 -19.62 22.13 -15.91
CA GLY A 43 -19.99 22.75 -14.64
C GLY A 43 -19.25 22.17 -13.43
N LEU A 44 -19.90 22.22 -12.27
CA LEU A 44 -19.36 21.70 -11.01
C LEU A 44 -19.42 20.16 -11.00
N LYS A 45 -18.29 19.51 -10.74
CA LYS A 45 -18.20 18.05 -10.56
C LYS A 45 -17.41 17.67 -9.32
N SER A 46 -17.74 16.50 -8.79
CA SER A 46 -17.03 15.87 -7.68
C SER A 46 -16.50 14.50 -8.09
N PHE A 47 -15.22 14.26 -7.79
CA PHE A 47 -14.48 13.04 -8.11
C PHE A 47 -14.09 12.36 -6.80
N ARG A 48 -14.54 11.12 -6.60
CA ARG A 48 -14.13 10.29 -5.48
C ARG A 48 -12.91 9.48 -5.88
N ILE A 49 -11.75 9.90 -5.39
CA ILE A 49 -10.48 9.24 -5.67
C ILE A 49 -10.18 8.30 -4.52
N GLU A 50 -10.14 7.01 -4.83
CA GLU A 50 -9.76 5.93 -3.94
C GLU A 50 -8.25 5.71 -4.03
N THR A 51 -7.60 5.43 -2.91
CA THR A 51 -6.30 4.75 -2.92
C THR A 51 -6.34 3.56 -1.99
N SER A 52 -5.66 2.52 -2.42
CA SER A 52 -5.45 1.30 -1.66
C SER A 52 -3.96 1.05 -1.61
N TYR A 53 -3.52 0.60 -0.45
CA TYR A 53 -2.15 0.17 -0.23
C TYR A 53 -2.17 -1.11 0.58
N ASP A 54 -1.33 -2.05 0.19
CA ASP A 54 -1.07 -3.28 0.92
C ASP A 54 0.44 -3.49 1.07
N GLY A 55 0.85 -4.09 2.17
CA GLY A 55 2.21 -4.58 2.40
C GLY A 55 2.22 -5.77 3.34
N ASN A 56 3.35 -6.45 3.38
CA ASN A 56 3.57 -7.58 4.27
C ASN A 56 4.44 -7.13 5.43
N GLN A 57 3.91 -7.20 6.64
CA GLN A 57 4.62 -6.90 7.87
C GLN A 57 5.20 -8.18 8.46
N TYR A 58 6.46 -8.10 8.87
CA TYR A 58 7.19 -9.18 9.52
C TYR A 58 7.79 -8.68 10.82
N THR A 59 7.91 -9.59 11.79
CA THR A 59 8.63 -9.33 13.04
C THR A 59 9.71 -10.37 13.21
N GLN A 60 10.97 -9.93 13.24
CA GLN A 60 12.12 -10.79 13.43
C GLN A 60 13.10 -10.14 14.39
N SER A 61 13.48 -10.85 15.45
CA SER A 61 14.57 -10.43 16.36
C SER A 61 14.45 -8.99 16.89
N ASN A 62 13.26 -8.60 17.35
CA ASN A 62 12.93 -7.24 17.83
C ASN A 62 13.02 -6.13 16.78
N ILE A 63 13.00 -6.49 15.49
CA ILE A 63 12.87 -5.56 14.37
C ILE A 63 11.55 -5.84 13.68
N GLN A 64 10.87 -4.77 13.29
CA GLN A 64 9.71 -4.84 12.42
C GLN A 64 10.09 -4.28 11.06
N TYR A 65 9.78 -5.04 10.02
CA TYR A 65 9.94 -4.58 8.65
C TYR A 65 8.67 -4.85 7.85
N VAL A 66 8.41 -3.97 6.89
CA VAL A 66 7.32 -4.09 5.93
C VAL A 66 7.93 -4.12 4.54
N ASP A 67 7.54 -5.10 3.73
CA ASP A 67 7.93 -5.23 2.33
C ASP A 67 6.74 -5.54 1.42
N GLY A 68 7.03 -5.83 0.14
CA GLY A 68 6.01 -6.28 -0.81
C GLY A 68 4.90 -5.24 -1.01
N HIS A 69 5.29 -3.98 -1.02
CA HIS A 69 4.40 -2.84 -1.10
C HIS A 69 3.65 -2.83 -2.42
N GLN A 70 2.34 -2.65 -2.33
CA GLN A 70 1.44 -2.49 -3.46
C GLN A 70 0.63 -1.23 -3.24
N TYR A 71 0.57 -0.37 -4.23
CA TYR A 71 -0.16 0.89 -4.18
C TYR A 71 -0.99 1.06 -5.45
N ILE A 72 -2.23 1.52 -5.28
CA ILE A 72 -3.09 1.91 -6.39
C ILE A 72 -3.90 3.14 -6.03
N ALA A 73 -4.08 4.03 -7.00
CA ALA A 73 -5.06 5.10 -6.97
C ALA A 73 -6.00 4.98 -8.17
N TYR A 74 -7.30 5.04 -7.89
CA TYR A 74 -8.35 4.76 -8.85
C TYR A 74 -9.63 5.54 -8.54
N MET A 75 -10.56 5.51 -9.47
CA MET A 75 -11.92 6.02 -9.30
C MET A 75 -12.90 5.00 -9.86
N ILE A 76 -13.96 4.71 -9.11
CA ILE A 76 -15.09 3.93 -9.60
C ILE A 76 -16.03 4.89 -10.31
N ASN A 77 -16.04 4.86 -11.64
CA ASN A 77 -16.82 5.77 -12.46
C ASN A 77 -18.09 5.09 -12.99
N ASN A 78 -19.16 5.08 -12.20
CA ASN A 78 -20.38 4.42 -12.63
C ASN A 78 -21.20 5.21 -13.68
N TYR A 79 -20.93 6.50 -13.94
CA TYR A 79 -21.93 7.34 -14.60
C TYR A 79 -21.47 8.51 -15.49
N ASN A 80 -20.18 8.75 -15.78
CA ASN A 80 -19.80 9.79 -16.76
C ASN A 80 -18.54 9.42 -17.57
N PRO A 81 -18.68 8.86 -18.80
CA PRO A 81 -17.55 8.55 -19.66
C PRO A 81 -16.83 9.79 -20.23
N GLU A 82 -17.42 10.99 -20.09
CA GLU A 82 -17.01 12.14 -20.92
C GLU A 82 -15.79 12.91 -20.40
N ILE A 83 -15.41 12.82 -19.11
CA ILE A 83 -14.13 13.39 -18.65
C ILE A 83 -13.49 12.60 -17.52
N VAL A 84 -12.45 11.84 -17.86
CA VAL A 84 -11.47 11.36 -16.89
C VAL A 84 -10.07 11.76 -17.34
N THR A 85 -9.70 13.01 -17.07
CA THR A 85 -8.41 13.63 -17.42
C THR A 85 -7.49 13.84 -16.22
N GLY A 86 -7.92 13.38 -15.04
CA GLY A 86 -7.15 13.48 -13.81
C GLY A 86 -5.94 12.53 -13.77
N GLN A 87 -5.00 12.85 -12.89
CA GLN A 87 -3.81 12.06 -12.63
C GLN A 87 -3.64 11.89 -11.12
N ALA A 88 -3.12 10.73 -10.72
CA ALA A 88 -2.75 10.48 -9.34
C ALA A 88 -1.27 10.09 -9.25
N SER A 89 -0.61 10.51 -8.17
CA SER A 89 0.73 10.04 -7.83
C SER A 89 0.82 9.79 -6.34
N MET A 90 1.37 8.64 -5.96
CA MET A 90 1.91 8.47 -4.61
C MET A 90 2.97 9.56 -4.40
N GLN A 91 3.05 10.12 -3.20
CA GLN A 91 4.12 11.04 -2.78
C GLN A 91 5.11 10.31 -1.89
N ASN A 92 4.58 9.58 -0.91
CA ASN A 92 5.36 8.78 0.01
C ASN A 92 4.47 7.72 0.67
N LEU A 93 5.16 6.69 1.17
CA LEU A 93 4.65 5.71 2.10
C LEU A 93 5.50 5.81 3.36
N ARG A 94 4.87 5.95 4.52
CA ARG A 94 5.53 6.14 5.81
C ARG A 94 5.14 5.02 6.77
N LEU A 95 6.11 4.56 7.54
CA LEU A 95 5.87 3.75 8.72
C LEU A 95 5.79 4.66 9.94
N ILE A 96 4.63 4.71 10.59
CA ILE A 96 4.35 5.60 11.73
C ILE A 96 4.23 4.75 12.99
N ASN A 97 4.94 5.12 14.05
CA ASN A 97 4.86 4.42 15.33
C ASN A 97 3.63 4.87 16.15
N SER A 98 3.41 4.22 17.30
CA SER A 98 2.31 4.55 18.21
C SER A 98 2.34 5.98 18.79
N SER A 99 3.49 6.68 18.77
CA SER A 99 3.59 8.09 19.17
C SER A 99 3.27 9.07 18.04
N GLY A 100 2.88 8.58 16.85
CA GLY A 100 2.61 9.39 15.68
C GLY A 100 3.85 9.87 14.93
N SER A 101 5.04 9.38 15.30
CA SER A 101 6.30 9.74 14.66
C SER A 101 6.59 8.83 13.46
N THR A 102 7.09 9.43 12.38
CA THR A 102 7.56 8.67 11.21
C THR A 102 8.91 8.02 11.53
N VAL A 103 8.99 6.70 11.39
CA VAL A 103 10.21 5.91 11.66
C VAL A 103 10.94 5.52 10.38
N SER A 104 10.20 5.38 9.27
CA SER A 104 10.79 5.09 7.96
C SER A 104 9.89 5.66 6.85
N THR A 105 10.47 5.93 5.69
CA THR A 105 9.76 6.51 4.54
C THR A 105 10.30 5.92 3.24
N LEU A 106 9.38 5.51 2.38
CA LEU A 106 9.64 5.27 0.96
C LEU A 106 9.02 6.40 0.15
N THR A 107 9.69 6.78 -0.93
CA THR A 107 9.23 7.79 -1.88
C THR A 107 8.92 7.12 -3.22
N THR A 108 8.40 7.88 -4.17
CA THR A 108 8.12 7.38 -5.53
C THR A 108 9.31 6.71 -6.20
N GLY A 109 10.55 7.15 -5.91
CA GLY A 109 11.77 6.56 -6.48
C GLY A 109 12.06 5.13 -6.01
N ASN A 110 11.42 4.67 -4.93
CA ASN A 110 11.56 3.30 -4.44
C ASN A 110 10.61 2.31 -5.15
N PHE A 111 9.70 2.80 -5.98
CA PHE A 111 8.62 2.03 -6.55
C PHE A 111 8.75 1.92 -8.07
N TYR A 112 8.30 0.79 -8.59
CA TYR A 112 8.23 0.51 -10.01
C TYR A 112 6.79 0.54 -10.49
N PRO A 113 6.52 1.02 -11.73
CA PRO A 113 5.21 0.85 -12.35
C PRO A 113 4.90 -0.64 -12.47
N GLY A 114 3.68 -1.05 -12.10
CA GLY A 114 3.26 -2.43 -12.25
C GLY A 114 1.81 -2.64 -11.84
N TRP A 115 1.23 -3.73 -12.34
CA TRP A 115 -0.16 -4.09 -12.09
C TRP A 115 -0.27 -5.01 -10.88
N LEU A 116 -1.36 -4.84 -10.13
CA LEU A 116 -1.69 -5.69 -8.99
C LEU A 116 -2.06 -7.10 -9.49
N TYR A 117 -1.41 -8.13 -8.96
CA TYR A 117 -1.63 -9.52 -9.39
C TYR A 117 -2.96 -10.14 -8.89
N SER A 118 -3.73 -9.44 -8.04
CA SER A 118 -4.92 -10.04 -7.39
C SER A 118 -6.07 -9.07 -7.07
N TYR A 119 -6.10 -7.86 -7.64
CA TYR A 119 -7.14 -6.88 -7.30
C TYR A 119 -8.36 -7.03 -8.22
N LEU A 120 -9.52 -7.33 -7.64
CA LEU A 120 -10.79 -7.33 -8.35
C LEU A 120 -11.36 -5.91 -8.36
N PHE A 121 -11.27 -5.24 -9.50
CA PHE A 121 -11.85 -3.92 -9.64
C PHE A 121 -13.36 -3.99 -9.85
N PRO A 122 -14.14 -3.11 -9.19
CA PRO A 122 -15.52 -2.85 -9.59
C PRO A 122 -15.60 -2.49 -11.08
N ILE A 123 -16.69 -2.88 -11.73
CA ILE A 123 -16.99 -2.50 -13.11
C ILE A 123 -16.88 -0.96 -13.23
N ASN A 124 -16.32 -0.47 -14.34
CA ASN A 124 -16.07 0.95 -14.61
C ASN A 124 -15.03 1.63 -13.70
N THR A 125 -14.00 0.91 -13.28
CA THR A 125 -12.87 1.52 -12.58
C THR A 125 -11.88 2.17 -13.57
N VAL A 126 -11.53 3.43 -13.32
CA VAL A 126 -10.40 4.10 -13.98
C VAL A 126 -9.21 4.11 -13.03
N ILE A 127 -8.13 3.46 -13.43
CA ILE A 127 -6.88 3.39 -12.67
C ILE A 127 -6.01 4.58 -13.09
N PHE A 128 -5.66 5.45 -12.14
CA PHE A 128 -4.76 6.56 -12.39
C PHE A 128 -3.30 6.17 -12.20
N LYS A 129 -3.03 5.31 -11.21
CA LYS A 129 -1.67 4.89 -10.87
C LYS A 129 -1.68 3.54 -10.18
N SER A 130 -0.79 2.64 -10.59
CA SER A 130 -0.52 1.37 -9.92
C SER A 130 0.99 1.16 -9.84
N MET A 131 1.48 0.83 -8.66
CA MET A 131 2.91 0.76 -8.35
C MET A 131 3.20 -0.34 -7.33
N TYR A 132 4.41 -0.90 -7.37
CA TYR A 132 4.88 -1.86 -6.38
C TYR A 132 6.31 -1.56 -5.95
N SER A 133 6.71 -2.04 -4.77
CA SER A 133 8.09 -1.97 -4.28
C SER A 133 8.42 -3.16 -3.38
N TYR A 134 9.66 -3.63 -3.48
CA TYR A 134 10.27 -4.56 -2.52
C TYR A 134 11.31 -3.88 -1.62
N SER A 135 11.41 -2.53 -1.67
CA SER A 135 12.21 -1.79 -0.70
C SER A 135 11.62 -1.99 0.69
N TRP A 136 12.45 -2.06 1.72
CA TRP A 136 11.97 -2.29 3.08
C TRP A 136 11.68 -0.97 3.79
N LEU A 137 10.54 -0.91 4.48
CA LEU A 137 10.35 -0.04 5.63
C LEU A 137 10.75 -0.80 6.88
N GLN A 138 11.53 -0.20 7.78
CA GLN A 138 11.99 -0.89 8.99
C GLN A 138 11.99 0.02 10.21
N GLY A 139 11.79 -0.56 11.39
CA GLY A 139 11.87 0.09 12.68
C GLY A 139 12.08 -0.92 13.83
N PRO A 140 12.33 -0.45 15.06
CA PRO A 140 12.30 -1.30 16.26
C PRO A 140 10.97 -2.06 16.38
N ALA A 141 10.90 -3.19 17.08
CA ALA A 141 9.62 -3.85 17.33
C ALA A 141 8.64 -2.92 18.09
N GLY A 142 7.38 -2.89 17.68
CA GLY A 142 6.36 -2.03 18.26
C GLY A 142 5.07 -2.05 17.45
N ASN A 143 4.11 -1.18 17.80
CA ASN A 143 2.89 -1.02 17.00
C ASN A 143 3.11 0.08 15.96
N TYR A 144 2.84 -0.25 14.70
CA TYR A 144 3.01 0.67 13.59
C TYR A 144 1.77 0.73 12.70
N THR A 145 1.63 1.85 12.02
CA THR A 145 0.70 2.02 10.91
C THR A 145 1.46 2.40 9.65
N ALA A 146 0.98 1.92 8.50
CA ALA A 146 1.39 2.42 7.21
C ALA A 146 0.55 3.65 6.88
N ASN A 147 1.18 4.73 6.44
CA ASN A 147 0.51 5.92 5.96
C ASN A 147 0.93 6.21 4.53
N VAL A 148 -0.02 6.23 3.62
CA VAL A 148 0.23 6.57 2.22
C VAL A 148 -0.30 7.96 1.95
N THR A 149 0.52 8.76 1.29
CA THR A 149 0.15 10.09 0.84
C THR A 149 0.05 10.11 -0.68
N THR A 150 -1.09 10.55 -1.19
CA THR A 150 -1.41 10.63 -2.62
C THR A 150 -1.72 12.07 -3.00
N ILE A 151 -1.22 12.52 -4.14
CA ILE A 151 -1.69 13.73 -4.81
C ILE A 151 -2.60 13.35 -5.96
N TYR A 152 -3.71 14.06 -6.08
CA TYR A 152 -4.58 14.03 -7.25
C TYR A 152 -4.63 15.41 -7.89
N THR A 153 -4.55 15.43 -9.21
CA THR A 153 -4.74 16.64 -10.03
C THR A 153 -5.75 16.37 -11.12
N ASN A 154 -6.56 17.37 -11.44
CA ASN A 154 -7.40 17.39 -12.62
C ASN A 154 -7.40 18.81 -13.20
N PRO A 155 -6.61 19.07 -14.26
CA PRO A 155 -6.43 20.42 -14.79
C PRO A 155 -7.73 21.00 -15.36
N ASP A 156 -8.58 20.16 -15.96
CA ASP A 156 -9.84 20.60 -16.58
C ASP A 156 -10.82 21.19 -15.57
N TYR A 157 -10.69 20.80 -14.30
CA TYR A 157 -11.53 21.26 -13.19
C TYR A 157 -10.77 22.16 -12.20
N GLY A 158 -9.52 22.51 -12.48
CA GLY A 158 -8.67 23.29 -11.58
C GLY A 158 -8.38 22.60 -10.24
N ILE A 159 -8.41 21.26 -10.21
CA ILE A 159 -8.24 20.49 -8.98
C ILE A 159 -6.75 20.16 -8.79
N ALA A 160 -6.24 20.45 -7.59
CA ALA A 160 -4.99 19.89 -7.10
C ALA A 160 -5.10 19.71 -5.58
N GLY A 161 -4.79 18.51 -5.08
CA GLY A 161 -4.73 18.35 -3.64
C GLY A 161 -4.17 17.02 -3.18
N THR A 162 -3.55 17.10 -2.01
CA THR A 162 -2.95 15.96 -1.33
C THR A 162 -3.92 15.36 -0.32
N TYR A 163 -3.82 14.05 -0.11
CA TYR A 163 -4.48 13.37 0.98
C TYR A 163 -3.61 12.22 1.49
N SER A 164 -3.85 11.83 2.74
CA SER A 164 -3.18 10.68 3.32
C SER A 164 -4.21 9.74 3.93
N CYS A 165 -4.00 8.43 3.77
CA CYS A 165 -4.73 7.38 4.47
C CYS A 165 -3.74 6.56 5.32
N SER A 166 -4.20 6.08 6.47
CA SER A 166 -3.41 5.23 7.36
C SER A 166 -4.07 3.88 7.53
N SER A 167 -3.26 2.84 7.74
CA SER A 167 -3.75 1.53 8.12
C SER A 167 -4.43 1.59 9.49
N SER A 168 -5.52 0.86 9.66
CA SER A 168 -6.05 0.56 10.99
C SER A 168 -5.03 -0.29 11.75
N THR A 169 -4.69 0.10 12.99
CA THR A 169 -3.86 -0.70 13.88
C THR A 169 -4.53 -2.03 14.19
N PHE A 170 -3.80 -3.14 14.01
CA PHE A 170 -4.15 -4.44 14.56
C PHE A 170 -3.73 -4.55 16.03
#